data_AF-A0A0Q9JRC1-F1
#
_entry.id   AF-A0A0Q9JRC1-F1
#
_cell.length_a   1.000
_cell.length_b   1.000
_cell.length_c   1.000
_cell.angle_alpha   90.00
_cell.angle_beta   90.00
_cell.angle_gamma   90.00
#
_symmetry.space_group_name_H-M   'P 1'
#
loop_
_entity.id
_entity.type
_entity.pdbx_description
1 polymer ?
#
loop_
_entity_poly.entity_id
_entity_poly.type
_entity_poly.pdbx_seq_one_letter_code
_entity_poly.pdbx_strand_id
1 'polypeptide(L)' 'MGATENTAAGSVEIERWWPHLSIEAKHRLLAELDGPIDAETAAEIESLTGGTAPDRLTPGDQRYVVTQIEPVD' A
#
# COMPACT_ATOMS: atom_id res chain seq x y z
N MET A 1 -3.23 -23.64 -13.35
CA MET A 1 -4.07 -22.57 -13.93
C MET A 1 -4.43 -21.62 -12.79
N GLY A 2 -4.43 -20.32 -13.08
CA GLY A 2 -4.13 -19.22 -12.16
C GLY A 2 -4.96 -19.16 -10.88
N ALA A 3 -4.25 -18.89 -9.78
CA ALA A 3 -4.84 -18.57 -8.50
C ALA A 3 -5.53 -17.20 -8.59
N THR A 4 -6.85 -17.22 -8.40
CA THR A 4 -7.68 -16.20 -7.76
C THR A 4 -7.49 -14.75 -8.23
N GLU A 5 -8.37 -14.36 -9.15
CA GLU A 5 -8.83 -12.97 -9.32
C GLU A 5 -9.24 -12.40 -7.95
N ASN A 6 -8.37 -11.62 -7.33
CA ASN A 6 -8.73 -10.75 -6.22
C ASN A 6 -9.37 -9.49 -6.81
N THR A 7 -10.65 -9.58 -7.16
CA THR A 7 -11.46 -8.44 -7.58
C THR A 7 -11.73 -7.50 -6.40
N ALA A 8 -10.71 -6.74 -5.99
CA ALA A 8 -10.90 -5.37 -5.53
C ALA A 8 -10.82 -4.51 -6.79
N ALA A 9 -11.96 -4.33 -7.47
CA ALA A 9 -12.04 -3.64 -8.74
C ALA A 9 -11.65 -2.15 -8.59
N GLY A 10 -10.37 -1.82 -8.74
CA GLY A 10 -9.89 -0.45 -8.94
C GLY A 10 -8.57 -0.08 -8.28
N SER A 11 -8.12 -0.81 -7.24
CA SER A 11 -6.96 -0.41 -6.45
C SER A 11 -5.68 -1.13 -6.88
N VAL A 12 -4.57 -0.39 -6.95
CA VAL A 12 -3.25 -0.89 -7.34
C VAL A 12 -2.59 -1.73 -6.23
N GLU A 13 -1.94 -2.85 -6.63
CA GLU A 13 -1.31 -3.81 -5.70
C GLU A 13 -0.20 -3.15 -4.86
N ILE A 14 -0.20 -3.37 -3.54
CA ILE A 14 0.76 -2.75 -2.61
C ILE A 14 2.22 -3.01 -2.97
N GLU A 15 2.52 -4.19 -3.49
CA GLU A 15 3.86 -4.60 -3.91
C GLU A 15 4.45 -3.69 -5.00
N ARG A 16 3.60 -3.02 -5.79
CA ARG A 16 4.03 -2.14 -6.89
C ARG A 16 4.44 -0.75 -6.44
N TRP A 17 3.93 -0.26 -5.31
CA TRP A 17 4.16 1.11 -4.87
C TRP A 17 4.85 1.20 -3.51
N TRP A 18 4.64 0.25 -2.59
CA TRP A 18 5.23 0.29 -1.25
C TRP A 18 6.77 0.43 -1.27
N PRO A 19 7.55 -0.32 -2.07
CA PRO A 19 9.01 -0.16 -2.09
C PRO A 19 9.44 1.23 -2.56
N HIS A 20 8.69 1.81 -3.51
CA HIS A 20 9.00 3.07 -4.18
C HIS A 20 8.43 4.31 -3.48
N LEU A 21 7.53 4.11 -2.53
CA LEU A 21 6.92 5.18 -1.74
C LEU A 21 7.99 5.92 -0.93
N SER A 22 7.83 7.24 -0.82
CA SER A 22 8.64 8.12 0.00
C SER A 22 8.66 7.68 1.47
N ILE A 23 9.74 8.04 2.17
CA ILE A 23 9.91 7.70 3.58
C ILE A 23 8.84 8.39 4.42
N GLU A 24 8.48 9.62 4.05
CA GLU A 24 7.44 10.45 4.66
C GLU A 24 6.07 9.77 4.54
N ALA A 25 5.68 9.33 3.35
CA ALA A 25 4.42 8.62 3.14
C ALA A 25 4.39 7.27 3.85
N LYS A 26 5.52 6.54 3.89
CA LYS A 26 5.66 5.32 4.68
C LYS A 26 5.42 5.59 6.17
N HIS A 27 6.03 6.63 6.73
CA HIS A 27 5.81 7.00 8.13
C HIS A 27 4.35 7.37 8.41
N ARG A 28 3.66 8.07 7.50
CA ARG A 28 2.23 8.36 7.63
C ARG A 28 1.38 7.09 7.67
N LEU A 29 1.61 6.17 6.75
CA LEU A 29 0.91 4.86 6.73
C LEU A 29 1.22 4.03 7.97
N LEU A 30 2.47 4.03 8.44
CA LEU A 30 2.87 3.29 9.64
C LEU A 30 2.33 3.90 10.93
N ALA A 31 2.02 5.20 10.95
CA ALA A 31 1.38 5.85 12.09
C ALA A 31 -0.05 5.33 12.32
N GLU A 32 -0.78 5.00 11.25
CA GLU A 32 -2.15 4.50 11.32
C GLU A 32 -2.46 3.47 10.21
N LEU A 33 -1.96 2.23 10.36
CA LEU A 33 -2.09 1.16 9.35
C LEU A 33 -3.54 0.73 9.04
N ASP A 34 -4.44 0.83 10.01
CA ASP A 34 -5.88 0.53 9.84
C ASP A 34 -6.70 1.79 9.49
N GLY A 35 -6.03 2.94 9.40
CA GLY A 35 -6.60 4.23 9.08
C GLY A 35 -6.73 4.45 7.57
N PRO A 36 -7.53 5.46 7.16
CA PRO A 36 -7.62 5.86 5.77
C PRO A 36 -6.27 6.38 5.24
N ILE A 37 -5.99 6.13 3.97
CA ILE A 37 -4.81 6.67 3.28
C ILE A 37 -5.04 8.16 3.05
N ASP A 38 -4.09 8.97 3.48
CA ASP A 38 -4.16 10.42 3.30
C ASP A 38 -4.01 10.81 1.82
N ALA A 39 -4.58 11.96 1.45
CA ALA A 39 -4.61 12.40 0.05
C ALA A 39 -3.22 12.60 -0.58
N GLU A 40 -2.19 12.92 0.22
CA GLU A 40 -0.83 13.12 -0.27
C GLU A 40 -0.20 11.77 -0.63
N THR A 41 -0.32 10.80 0.27
CA THR A 41 0.09 9.41 0.04
C THR A 41 -0.68 8.79 -1.12
N ALA A 42 -1.99 9.03 -1.22
CA ALA A 42 -2.80 8.57 -2.34
C ALA A 42 -2.27 9.13 -3.68
N ALA A 43 -2.06 10.45 -3.78
CA ALA A 43 -1.53 11.07 -4.99
C ALA A 43 -0.15 10.52 -5.40
N GLU A 44 0.70 10.18 -4.43
CA GLU A 44 1.99 9.54 -4.68
C GLU A 44 1.82 8.12 -5.24
N ILE A 45 0.93 7.32 -4.65
CA ILE A 45 0.59 5.97 -5.13
C ILE A 45 0.06 6.04 -6.57
N GLU A 46 -0.83 6.99 -6.87
CA GLU A 46 -1.37 7.19 -8.21
C GLU A 46 -0.29 7.59 -9.22
N SER A 47 0.64 8.46 -8.80
CA SER A 47 1.77 8.87 -9.64
C SER A 47 2.74 7.72 -9.93
N LEU A 48 2.98 6.83 -8.95
CA LEU A 48 3.87 5.68 -9.09
C LEU A 48 3.27 4.58 -9.98
N THR A 49 1.96 4.37 -9.89
CA THR A 49 1.29 3.21 -10.51
C THR A 49 0.49 3.56 -11.76
N GLY A 50 0.13 4.84 -11.95
CA GLY A 50 -0.79 5.30 -12.99
C GLY A 50 -2.23 4.85 -12.80
N GLY A 51 -2.57 4.23 -11.66
CA GLY A 51 -3.91 3.77 -11.31
C GLY A 51 -4.44 4.46 -10.05
N THR A 52 -5.68 4.21 -9.70
CA THR A 52 -6.31 4.82 -8.51
C THR A 52 -5.76 4.20 -7.22
N ALA A 53 -5.40 5.06 -6.27
CA ALA A 53 -4.92 4.62 -4.97
C ALA A 53 -6.07 4.01 -4.14
N PRO A 54 -5.79 3.01 -3.29
CA PRO A 54 -6.78 2.52 -2.33
C PRO A 54 -7.11 3.60 -1.28
N ASP A 55 -8.35 3.61 -0.80
CA ASP A 55 -8.74 4.48 0.32
C ASP A 55 -8.21 3.98 1.67
N ARG A 56 -7.95 2.68 1.80
CA ARG A 56 -7.48 2.02 3.02
C ARG A 56 -6.69 0.76 2.70
N LEU A 57 -5.68 0.45 3.51
CA LEU A 57 -4.96 -0.82 3.42
C LEU A 57 -5.85 -2.00 3.82
N THR A 58 -5.81 -3.07 3.04
CA THR A 58 -6.47 -4.31 3.43
C THR A 58 -5.66 -5.03 4.52
N PRO A 59 -6.26 -5.96 5.29
CA PRO A 59 -5.52 -6.77 6.25
C PRO A 59 -4.36 -7.56 5.63
N GLY A 60 -4.43 -7.88 4.33
CA GLY A 60 -3.33 -8.50 3.59
C GLY A 60 -2.17 -7.52 3.37
N ASP A 61 -2.48 -6.31 2.93
CA ASP A 61 -1.50 -5.24 2.72
C ASP A 61 -0.81 -4.85 4.02
N GLN A 62 -1.56 -4.75 5.13
CA GLN A 62 -1.00 -4.47 6.45
C GLN A 62 0.02 -5.54 6.86
N ARG A 63 -0.27 -6.82 6.65
CA ARG A 63 0.69 -7.91 6.92
C ARG A 63 1.93 -7.83 6.05
N TYR A 64 1.76 -7.47 4.77
CA TYR A 64 2.88 -7.28 3.85
C TYR A 64 3.81 -6.16 4.36
N VAL A 65 3.25 -5.00 4.72
CA VAL A 65 4.00 -3.88 5.30
C VAL A 65 4.75 -4.31 6.56
N VAL A 66 4.06 -4.98 7.50
CA VAL A 66 4.66 -5.44 8.76
C VAL A 66 5.83 -6.40 8.50
N THR A 67 5.70 -7.32 7.55
CA THR A 67 6.77 -8.26 7.19
C THR A 67 7.99 -7.54 6.60
N GLN A 68 7.79 -6.44 5.87
CA GLN A 68 8.87 -5.69 5.22
C GLN A 68 9.61 -4.74 6.17
N ILE A 69 9.00 -4.35 7.29
CA ILE A 69 9.64 -3.48 8.31
C ILE A 69 10.34 -4.27 9.41
N GLU A 70 10.17 -5.60 9.48
CA GLU A 70 10.90 -6.41 10.45
C GLU A 70 12.40 -6.24 10.21
N PRO A 71 13.17 -5.78 11.21
CA PRO A 71 14.62 -5.74 11.09
C PRO A 71 15.10 -7.18 10.93
N VAL A 72 15.69 -7.47 9.77
CA VAL A 72 16.46 -8.69 9.59
C VAL A 72 17.72 -8.51 10.44
N ASP A 73 17.77 -9.20 11.58
CA ASP A 73 18.93 -9.29 12.48
C ASP A 73 20.18 -9.83 11.75
#